data_AF-A0A699KJ68-F1
#
_entry.id   AF-A0A699KJ68-F1
#
_cell.length_a   1.000
_cell.length_b   1.000
_cell.length_c   1.000
_cell.angle_alpha   90.00
_cell.angle_beta   90.00
_cell.angle_gamma   90.00
#
_symmetry.space_group_name_H-M   'P 1'
#
loop_
_entity.id
_entity.type
_entity.pdbx_description
1 polymer ?
#
loop_
_entity_poly.entity_id
_entity_poly.type
_entity_poly.pdbx_seq_one_letter_code
_entity_poly.pdbx_strand_id
1 'polypeptide(L)'
;MLRACAIYFGKGWEKHLPLVEFSYNNSYHASIKAAPFKELYDRKCRSPVCWAEVGDTQLTGPEIIHETTEKIVLIRQHLQTVRDRQRSYVNIRQKPLEFQNGDRVMLKISPRKGIIRFGKRGKLNPRYIGPVAYKLKLPEEL
;
A
#
# COMPACT_ATOMS: atom_id res chain seq x y z
N MET A 1 3.15 -7.49 1.43
CA MET A 1 4.02 -8.59 1.89
C MET A 1 4.32 -8.51 3.38
N LEU A 2 5.06 -7.50 3.87
CA LEU A 2 5.45 -7.41 5.29
C LEU A 2 4.29 -7.60 6.30
N ARG A 3 3.14 -6.95 6.07
CA ARG A 3 1.95 -7.13 6.93
C ARG A 3 1.43 -8.58 6.94
N ALA A 4 1.41 -9.25 5.79
CA ALA A 4 0.97 -10.64 5.72
C ALA A 4 1.96 -11.57 6.45
N CYS A 5 3.27 -11.31 6.32
CA CYS A 5 4.31 -12.06 7.03
C CYS A 5 4.20 -11.86 8.54
N ALA A 6 3.95 -10.63 9.01
CA ALA A 6 3.74 -10.35 10.43
C ALA A 6 2.49 -11.07 10.99
N ILE A 7 1.42 -11.16 10.21
CA ILE A 7 0.19 -11.88 10.62
C ILE A 7 0.44 -13.39 10.66
N TYR A 8 1.09 -13.95 9.64
CA TYR A 8 1.26 -15.40 9.51
C TYR A 8 2.33 -15.96 10.46
N PHE A 9 3.46 -15.28 10.59
CA PHE A 9 4.59 -15.74 11.42
C PHE A 9 4.58 -15.16 12.85
N GLY A 10 3.65 -14.24 13.16
CA GLY A 10 3.48 -13.66 14.49
C GLY A 10 4.76 -13.04 15.03
N LYS A 11 5.12 -13.36 16.28
CA LYS A 11 6.31 -12.82 16.98
C LYS A 11 7.67 -13.25 16.39
N GLY A 12 7.70 -14.12 15.38
CA GLY A 12 8.93 -14.59 14.72
C GLY A 12 9.19 -14.01 13.32
N TRP A 13 8.33 -13.10 12.85
CA TRP A 13 8.34 -12.62 11.47
C TRP A 13 9.67 -12.01 11.01
N GLU A 14 10.44 -11.42 11.94
CA GLU A 14 11.74 -10.82 11.69
C GLU A 14 12.82 -11.84 11.28
N LYS A 15 12.70 -13.11 11.71
CA LYS A 15 13.57 -14.19 11.20
C LYS A 15 13.33 -14.50 9.73
N HIS A 16 12.16 -14.13 9.20
CA HIS A 16 11.79 -14.33 7.80
C HIS A 16 12.01 -13.09 6.94
N LEU A 17 12.54 -11.98 7.49
CA LEU A 17 12.81 -10.75 6.75
C LEU A 17 13.62 -10.98 5.46
N PRO A 18 14.70 -11.79 5.48
CA PRO A 18 15.48 -12.05 4.27
C PRO A 18 14.65 -12.71 3.16
N LEU A 19 13.72 -13.61 3.51
CA LEU A 19 12.83 -14.27 2.54
C LEU A 19 11.80 -13.30 1.96
N VAL A 20 11.31 -12.37 2.79
CA VAL A 20 10.38 -11.31 2.36
C VAL A 20 11.09 -10.33 1.44
N GLU A 21 12.29 -9.89 1.80
CA GLU A 21 13.09 -9.01 0.94
C GLU A 21 13.41 -9.68 -0.40
N PHE A 22 13.87 -10.93 -0.36
CA PHE A 22 14.13 -11.72 -1.55
C PHE A 22 12.88 -11.82 -2.44
N SER A 23 11.74 -12.17 -1.86
CA SER A 23 10.47 -12.28 -2.58
C SER A 23 10.05 -10.95 -3.21
N TYR A 24 10.27 -9.82 -2.53
CA TYR A 24 9.89 -8.49 -3.01
C TYR A 24 10.77 -8.05 -4.18
N ASN A 25 12.09 -8.17 -4.04
CA ASN A 25 13.06 -7.74 -5.05
C ASN A 25 12.96 -8.56 -6.34
N ASN A 26 12.47 -9.79 -6.27
CA ASN A 26 12.37 -10.70 -7.41
C ASN A 26 10.97 -10.81 -8.02
N SER A 27 9.96 -10.22 -7.38
CA SER A 27 8.60 -10.20 -7.91
C SER A 27 8.42 -9.15 -9.00
N TYR A 28 7.53 -9.43 -9.96
CA TYR A 28 7.19 -8.49 -11.01
C TYR A 28 6.44 -7.26 -10.47
N HIS A 29 6.94 -6.06 -10.78
CA HIS A 29 6.30 -4.80 -10.42
C HIS A 29 5.68 -4.16 -11.67
N ALA A 30 4.35 -4.01 -11.68
CA ALA A 30 3.61 -3.47 -12.83
C ALA A 30 4.02 -2.04 -13.22
N SER A 31 4.44 -1.21 -12.26
CA SER A 31 4.88 0.17 -12.51
C SER A 31 6.22 0.25 -13.26
N ILE A 32 7.13 -0.70 -13.01
CA ILE A 32 8.46 -0.78 -13.62
C ILE A 32 8.46 -1.75 -14.81
N LYS A 33 7.40 -2.55 -14.96
CA LYS A 33 7.27 -3.64 -15.94
C LYS A 33 8.37 -4.71 -15.85
N ALA A 34 9.07 -4.77 -14.72
CA ALA A 34 10.12 -5.74 -14.42
C ALA A 34 10.19 -6.00 -12.90
N ALA A 35 11.03 -6.94 -12.49
CA ALA A 35 11.38 -7.12 -11.07
C ALA A 35 12.52 -6.16 -10.70
N PRO A 36 12.50 -5.51 -9.52
CA PRO A 36 13.56 -4.60 -9.10
C PRO A 36 14.98 -5.16 -9.21
N PHE A 37 15.19 -6.44 -8.87
CA PHE A 37 16.49 -7.10 -9.03
C PHE A 37 16.94 -7.16 -10.49
N LYS A 38 16.00 -7.46 -11.40
CA LYS A 38 16.30 -7.53 -12.84
C LYS A 38 16.70 -6.16 -13.36
N GLU A 39 16.03 -5.11 -12.92
CA GLU A 39 16.34 -3.73 -13.29
C GLU A 39 17.70 -3.28 -12.75
N LEU A 40 18.06 -3.70 -11.54
CA LEU A 40 19.30 -3.26 -10.89
C LEU A 40 20.55 -3.95 -11.45
N TYR A 41 20.43 -5.21 -11.87
CA TYR A 41 21.57 -6.03 -12.26
C TYR A 41 21.52 -6.50 -13.72
N ASP A 42 20.51 -6.09 -14.48
CA ASP A 42 20.22 -6.52 -15.85
C ASP A 42 20.21 -8.04 -16.07
N ARG A 43 20.01 -8.81 -15.00
CA ARG A 43 20.00 -10.26 -15.01
C ARG A 43 18.87 -10.80 -14.16
N LYS A 44 18.34 -11.96 -14.55
CA LYS A 44 17.36 -12.68 -13.71
C LYS A 44 18.05 -13.19 -12.44
N CYS A 45 17.36 -13.13 -11.32
CA CYS A 45 17.85 -13.71 -10.07
C CYS A 45 17.96 -15.23 -10.21
N ARG A 46 19.07 -15.79 -9.74
CA ARG A 46 19.27 -17.24 -9.61
C ARG A 46 19.03 -17.61 -8.16
N SER A 47 17.97 -18.36 -7.89
CA SER A 47 17.63 -18.86 -6.55
C SER A 47 17.68 -20.39 -6.55
N PRO A 48 18.02 -21.03 -5.41
CA PRO A 48 17.90 -22.48 -5.21
C PRO A 48 16.54 -23.07 -5.60
N VAL A 49 15.47 -22.27 -5.56
CA VAL A 49 14.10 -22.66 -5.91
C VAL A 49 13.78 -22.43 -7.39
N CYS A 50 14.58 -21.65 -8.12
CA CYS A 50 14.34 -21.23 -9.50
C CYS A 50 15.47 -21.64 -10.47
N TRP A 51 16.14 -22.78 -10.22
CA TRP A 51 17.19 -23.30 -11.12
C TRP A 51 16.66 -23.86 -12.45
N ALA A 52 15.36 -24.10 -12.59
CA ALA A 52 14.81 -24.63 -13.82
C ALA A 52 14.73 -23.54 -14.90
N GLU A 53 15.47 -23.71 -16.00
CA GLU A 53 15.13 -23.06 -17.26
C GLU A 53 13.72 -23.52 -17.71
N VAL A 54 13.07 -22.74 -18.58
CA VAL A 54 11.78 -23.13 -19.16
C VAL A 54 12.00 -24.38 -20.02
N GLY A 55 11.76 -25.55 -19.45
CA GLY A 55 12.07 -26.86 -20.06
C GLY A 55 12.63 -27.89 -19.08
N ASP A 56 13.23 -27.45 -17.97
CA ASP A 56 13.72 -28.35 -16.91
C ASP A 56 12.59 -28.70 -15.95
N THR A 57 11.64 -29.48 -16.45
CA THR A 57 10.70 -30.21 -15.61
C THR A 57 11.48 -31.28 -14.86
N GLN A 58 11.72 -31.09 -13.56
CA GLN A 58 11.86 -32.25 -12.67
C GLN A 58 11.73 -31.96 -11.17
N LEU A 59 11.01 -32.89 -10.51
CA LEU A 59 10.95 -33.18 -9.07
C LEU A 59 10.02 -32.34 -8.20
N THR A 60 8.76 -32.22 -8.60
CA THR A 60 7.69 -31.90 -7.65
C THR A 60 6.54 -32.87 -7.93
N GLY A 61 6.21 -33.72 -6.95
CA GLY A 61 5.17 -34.74 -7.12
C GLY A 61 3.82 -34.12 -7.50
N PRO A 62 2.95 -34.85 -8.21
CA PRO A 62 1.66 -34.34 -8.69
C PRO A 62 0.78 -33.75 -7.57
N GLU A 63 0.89 -34.25 -6.34
CA GLU A 63 0.22 -33.70 -5.16
C GLU A 63 0.65 -32.28 -4.81
N ILE A 64 1.97 -31.99 -4.83
CA ILE A 64 2.47 -30.65 -4.51
C ILE A 64 2.09 -29.67 -5.63
N ILE A 65 2.10 -30.13 -6.89
CA ILE A 65 1.60 -29.32 -8.01
C ILE A 65 0.12 -29.00 -7.79
N HIS A 66 -0.69 -29.99 -7.43
CA HIS A 66 -2.11 -29.79 -7.17
C HIS A 66 -2.35 -28.81 -6.01
N GLU A 67 -1.71 -29.03 -4.86
CA GLU A 67 -1.84 -28.18 -3.67
C GLU A 67 -1.39 -26.73 -3.93
N THR A 68 -0.29 -26.55 -4.68
CA THR A 68 0.17 -25.20 -5.06
C THR A 68 -0.79 -24.52 -6.03
N THR A 69 -1.39 -25.26 -6.95
CA THR A 69 -2.37 -24.73 -7.90
C THR A 69 -3.62 -24.23 -7.17
N GLU A 70 -4.14 -24.99 -6.21
CA GLU A 70 -5.27 -24.59 -5.37
C GLU A 70 -4.95 -23.33 -4.55
N LYS A 71 -3.78 -23.28 -3.92
CA LYS A 71 -3.35 -22.10 -3.15
C LYS A 71 -3.19 -20.87 -4.05
N ILE A 72 -2.71 -21.02 -5.29
CA ILE A 72 -2.61 -19.91 -6.25
C ILE A 72 -4.00 -19.34 -6.58
N VAL A 73 -5.00 -20.20 -6.79
CA VAL A 73 -6.38 -19.75 -7.06
C VAL A 73 -6.92 -18.97 -5.87
N LEU A 74 -6.76 -19.49 -4.65
CA LEU A 74 -7.17 -18.82 -3.42
C LEU A 74 -6.48 -17.45 -3.26
N ILE A 75 -5.17 -17.38 -3.48
CA ILE A 75 -4.39 -16.14 -3.38
C ILE A 75 -4.89 -15.10 -4.40
N ARG A 76 -5.20 -15.51 -5.64
CA ARG A 76 -5.74 -14.61 -6.67
C ARG A 76 -7.10 -14.05 -6.26
N GLN A 77 -7.99 -14.88 -5.72
CA GLN A 77 -9.30 -14.45 -5.22
C GLN A 77 -9.16 -13.45 -4.06
N HIS A 78 -8.28 -13.72 -3.09
CA HIS A 78 -8.01 -12.81 -1.98
C HIS A 78 -7.41 -11.48 -2.46
N LEU A 79 -6.46 -11.50 -3.39
CA LEU A 79 -5.86 -10.30 -3.97
C LEU A 79 -6.90 -9.43 -4.68
N GLN A 80 -7.80 -10.06 -5.44
CA GLN A 80 -8.87 -9.36 -6.13
C GLN A 80 -9.84 -8.72 -5.14
N THR A 81 -10.29 -9.48 -4.14
CA THR A 81 -11.18 -8.98 -3.07
C THR A 81 -10.58 -7.78 -2.33
N VAL A 82 -9.27 -7.82 -2.03
CA VAL A 82 -8.58 -6.69 -1.38
C VAL A 82 -8.50 -5.47 -2.30
N ARG A 83 -8.19 -5.66 -3.59
CA ARG A 83 -8.16 -4.58 -4.58
C ARG A 83 -9.53 -3.91 -4.73
N ASP A 84 -10.59 -4.71 -4.82
CA ASP A 84 -11.95 -4.20 -4.98
C ASP A 84 -12.40 -3.41 -3.75
N ARG A 85 -12.06 -3.88 -2.53
CA ARG A 85 -12.27 -3.12 -1.28
C ARG A 85 -11.48 -1.80 -1.26
N GLN A 86 -10.22 -1.80 -1.68
CA GLN A 86 -9.44 -0.56 -1.76
C GLN A 86 -10.05 0.42 -2.76
N ARG A 87 -10.44 -0.07 -3.95
CA ARG A 87 -11.05 0.74 -5.01
C ARG A 87 -12.39 1.32 -4.55
N SER A 88 -13.24 0.55 -3.85
CA SER A 88 -14.50 1.07 -3.32
C SER A 88 -14.29 2.18 -2.28
N TYR A 89 -13.35 2.02 -1.35
CA TYR A 89 -13.03 3.07 -0.37
C TYR A 89 -12.48 4.36 -1.00
N VAL A 90 -11.60 4.23 -1.99
CA VAL A 90 -11.02 5.38 -2.69
C VAL A 90 -12.07 6.09 -3.54
N ASN A 91 -12.84 5.35 -4.33
CA ASN A 91 -13.84 5.92 -5.25
C ASN A 91 -14.95 6.68 -4.50
N ILE A 92 -15.40 6.17 -3.34
CA ILE A 92 -16.43 6.85 -2.54
C ILE A 92 -15.96 8.21 -2.01
N ARG A 93 -14.65 8.38 -1.78
CA ARG A 93 -14.05 9.62 -1.24
C ARG A 93 -13.43 10.53 -2.29
N GLN A 94 -13.47 10.14 -3.56
CA GLN A 94 -12.93 10.90 -4.69
C GLN A 94 -13.95 11.81 -5.36
N LYS A 95 -15.12 12.07 -4.77
CA LYS A 95 -15.94 13.18 -5.25
C LYS A 95 -15.13 14.47 -5.08
N PRO A 96 -14.74 15.18 -6.15
CA PRO A 96 -14.16 16.50 -5.99
C PRO A 96 -15.22 17.36 -5.32
N LEU A 97 -14.88 17.88 -4.13
CA LEU A 97 -15.74 18.83 -3.45
C LEU A 97 -15.45 20.18 -4.09
N GLU A 98 -16.30 20.58 -5.03
CA GLU A 98 -16.23 21.88 -5.68
C GLU A 98 -16.87 22.92 -4.78
N PHE A 99 -16.16 24.02 -4.55
CA PHE A 99 -16.64 25.15 -3.78
C PHE A 99 -16.79 26.35 -4.71
N GLN A 100 -17.90 27.06 -4.57
CA GLN A 100 -18.12 28.34 -5.23
C GLN A 100 -17.61 29.47 -4.34
N ASN A 101 -17.21 30.59 -4.97
CA ASN A 101 -16.83 31.78 -4.22
C ASN A 101 -17.99 32.22 -3.31
N GLY A 102 -17.72 32.36 -2.02
CA GLY A 102 -18.73 32.70 -1.02
C GLY A 102 -19.27 31.51 -0.21
N ASP A 103 -18.97 30.26 -0.61
CA ASP A 103 -19.33 29.07 0.17
C ASP A 103 -18.67 29.11 1.55
N ARG A 104 -19.43 28.78 2.59
CA ARG A 104 -18.92 28.73 3.97
C ARG A 104 -18.27 27.37 4.23
N VAL A 105 -16.94 27.37 4.33
CA VAL A 105 -16.15 26.14 4.55
C VAL A 105 -15.45 26.15 5.90
N MET A 106 -15.27 24.97 6.47
CA MET A 106 -14.51 24.77 7.70
C MET A 106 -13.05 24.47 7.36
N LEU A 107 -12.11 25.32 7.80
CA LEU A 107 -10.70 25.14 7.49
C LEU A 107 -10.04 24.17 8.48
N LYS A 108 -9.44 23.09 7.97
CA LYS A 108 -8.71 22.14 8.81
C LYS A 108 -7.40 22.73 9.34
N ILE A 109 -7.19 22.64 10.64
CA ILE A 109 -5.99 23.14 11.31
C ILE A 109 -4.85 22.11 11.18
N SER A 110 -3.68 22.54 10.70
CA SER A 110 -2.51 21.66 10.69
C SER A 110 -2.05 21.36 12.13
N PRO A 111 -1.55 20.14 12.43
CA PRO A 111 -1.09 19.79 13.76
C PRO A 111 -0.11 20.78 14.38
N ARG A 112 0.84 21.30 13.58
CA ARG A 112 1.82 22.29 14.03
C ARG A 112 1.20 23.68 14.24
N LYS A 113 0.40 24.19 13.30
CA LYS A 113 -0.27 25.50 13.45
C LYS A 113 -1.25 25.53 14.63
N GLY A 114 -1.93 24.42 14.89
CA GLY A 114 -2.82 24.30 16.04
C GLY A 114 -2.10 24.41 17.38
N ILE A 115 -0.87 23.87 17.49
CA ILE A 115 -0.05 23.99 18.70
C ILE A 115 0.42 25.43 18.91
N ILE A 116 0.78 26.12 17.84
CA ILE A 116 1.26 27.51 17.89
C ILE A 116 0.11 28.47 18.25
N ARG A 117 -1.06 28.31 17.63
CA ARG A 117 -2.21 29.22 17.81
C ARG A 117 -3.02 28.95 19.08
N PHE A 118 -3.14 27.69 19.49
CA PHE A 118 -4.03 27.30 20.60
C PHE A 118 -3.29 26.61 21.75
N GLY A 119 -1.95 26.52 21.72
CA GLY A 119 -1.15 25.91 22.77
C GLY A 119 -1.14 24.37 22.76
N LYS A 120 -0.87 23.73 23.91
CA LYS A 120 -0.78 22.26 24.00
C LYS A 120 -2.07 21.59 23.54
N ARG A 121 -1.92 20.66 22.60
CA ARG A 121 -3.01 19.92 21.97
C ARG A 121 -3.53 18.82 22.90
N GLY A 122 -4.44 19.17 23.81
CA GLY A 122 -5.23 18.23 24.60
C GLY A 122 -6.28 17.45 23.79
N LYS A 123 -6.85 16.40 24.39
CA LYS A 123 -8.03 15.67 23.87
C LYS A 123 -9.20 16.64 23.70
N LEU A 124 -10.04 16.43 22.69
CA LEU A 124 -11.23 17.26 22.36
C LEU A 124 -10.98 18.68 21.82
N ASN A 125 -9.75 19.04 21.48
CA ASN A 125 -9.51 20.33 20.83
C ASN A 125 -10.10 20.42 19.41
N PRO A 126 -10.59 21.60 18.98
CA PRO A 126 -11.10 21.83 17.64
C PRO A 126 -10.06 21.47 16.57
N ARG A 127 -10.48 20.73 15.55
CA ARG A 127 -9.65 20.39 14.37
C ARG A 127 -9.89 21.31 13.19
N TYR A 128 -10.91 22.16 13.29
CA TYR A 128 -11.35 23.06 12.24
C TYR A 128 -11.59 24.46 12.82
N ILE A 129 -11.30 25.49 12.02
CA ILE A 129 -11.68 26.88 12.28
C ILE A 129 -12.96 27.15 11.48
N GLY A 130 -13.82 28.02 12.02
CA GLY A 130 -15.20 28.29 11.64
C GLY A 130 -15.50 28.51 10.15
N PRO A 131 -16.75 28.89 9.81
CA PRO A 131 -17.15 29.08 8.43
C PRO A 131 -16.43 30.29 7.82
N VAL A 132 -15.39 30.02 7.04
CA VAL A 132 -14.67 31.01 6.24
C VAL A 132 -15.27 30.99 4.83
N ALA A 133 -15.54 32.17 4.26
CA ALA A 133 -15.96 32.25 2.87
C ALA A 133 -14.84 31.76 1.96
N TYR A 134 -15.13 30.77 1.13
CA TYR A 134 -14.20 30.29 0.11
C TYR A 134 -13.90 31.43 -0.87
N LYS A 135 -12.61 31.78 -0.97
CA LYS A 135 -12.05 32.72 -1.96
C LYS A 135 -10.90 32.00 -2.68
N LEU A 136 -10.80 32.18 -3.99
CA LEU A 136 -9.73 31.61 -4.84
C LEU A 136 -8.29 31.97 -4.40
N LYS A 137 -8.11 33.04 -3.62
CA LYS A 137 -6.83 33.38 -2.98
C LYS A 137 -6.95 33.08 -1.49
N LEU A 138 -6.18 32.10 -1.00
CA LEU A 138 -5.96 31.94 0.44
C LEU A 138 -5.36 33.25 0.99
N PRO A 139 -5.70 33.67 2.21
CA PRO A 139 -4.98 34.74 2.88
C PRO A 139 -3.49 34.40 2.92
N GLU A 140 -2.62 35.38 2.62
CA GLU A 140 -1.16 35.22 2.62
C GLU A 140 -0.63 34.76 3.99
N GLU A 141 -1.42 34.94 5.05
CA GLU A 141 -1.06 34.55 6.40
C GLU A 141 -2.13 33.67 7.06
N LEU A 142 -1.74 32.42 7.34
CA LEU A 142 -2.36 31.53 8.33
C LEU A 142 -1.25 30.86 9.16
#